data_AF-A0A538LR09-F1
#
_entry.id   AF-A0A538LR09-F1
#
_cell.length_a   1.000
_cell.length_b   1.000
_cell.length_c   1.000
_cell.angle_alpha   90.00
_cell.angle_beta   90.00
_cell.angle_gamma   90.00
#
_symmetry.space_group_name_H-M   'P 1'
#
loop_
_entity.id
_entity.type
_entity.pdbx_description
1 polymer ?
#
loop_
_entity_poly.entity_id
_entity_poly.type
_entity_poly.pdbx_seq_one_letter_code
_entity_poly.pdbx_strand_id
1 'polypeptide(L)'
;HLNHERCGNASMCIGAAQGALEHAVGYLNERTVGGRPLAELQGLQWKIADMATQLEAARLLLYRAVHMAGPHGTPPALETAMAKAAANLAAKFVCDEAIQLLGGYGYSREYPVERAYRDIRGLCIGAGTVEVQRNYVGANVLKGRAPASAAWRLPSV
;
A
#
# COMPACT_ATOMS: atom_id res chain seq x y z
N HIS A 1 16.04 8.69 12.86
CA HIS A 1 15.42 9.62 11.89
C HIS A 1 14.77 8.87 10.71
N LEU A 2 15.57 8.26 9.81
CA LEU A 2 15.09 7.59 8.59
C LEU A 2 14.03 6.49 8.79
N ASN A 3 14.07 5.74 9.89
CA ASN A 3 13.09 4.66 10.14
C ASN A 3 11.68 5.22 10.38
N HIS A 4 11.55 6.32 11.11
CA HIS A 4 10.26 6.98 11.32
C HIS A 4 9.73 7.59 10.02
N GLU A 5 10.60 8.18 9.20
CA GLU A 5 10.23 8.70 7.87
C GLU A 5 9.70 7.60 6.94
N ARG A 6 10.32 6.41 6.96
CA ARG A 6 9.84 5.24 6.21
C ARG A 6 8.43 4.82 6.66
N CYS A 7 8.17 4.80 7.97
CA CYS A 7 6.83 4.52 8.49
C CYS A 7 5.82 5.62 8.12
N GLY A 8 6.22 6.90 8.17
CA GLY A 8 5.37 8.01 7.77
C GLY A 8 5.00 7.94 6.28
N ASN A 9 5.97 7.68 5.41
CA ASN A 9 5.74 7.46 3.98
C ASN A 9 4.81 6.27 3.73
N ALA A 10 5.05 5.13 4.38
CA ALA A 10 4.17 3.96 4.28
C ALA A 10 2.72 4.29 4.72
N SER A 11 2.57 5.03 5.81
CA SER A 11 1.25 5.46 6.32
C SER A 11 0.50 6.34 5.32
N MET A 12 1.19 7.33 4.72
CA MET A 12 0.61 8.19 3.68
C MET A 12 0.19 7.39 2.44
N CYS A 13 1.03 6.44 2.00
CA CYS A 13 0.70 5.57 0.86
C CYS A 13 -0.53 4.70 1.15
N ILE A 14 -0.62 4.09 2.33
CA ILE A 14 -1.77 3.27 2.73
C ILE A 14 -3.04 4.12 2.79
N GLY A 15 -2.97 5.33 3.36
CA GLY A 15 -4.13 6.23 3.44
C GLY A 15 -4.64 6.66 2.06
N ALA A 16 -3.75 7.07 1.16
CA ALA A 16 -4.12 7.45 -0.20
C ALA A 16 -4.70 6.26 -1.00
N ALA A 17 -4.11 5.08 -0.86
CA ALA A 17 -4.60 3.86 -1.51
C ALA A 17 -5.96 3.42 -0.97
N GLN A 18 -6.17 3.52 0.35
CA GLN A 18 -7.46 3.23 0.98
C GLN A 18 -8.56 4.14 0.43
N GLY A 19 -8.32 5.46 0.38
CA GLY A 19 -9.29 6.39 -0.19
C GLY A 19 -9.57 6.14 -1.67
N ALA A 20 -8.55 5.77 -2.45
CA ALA A 20 -8.74 5.42 -3.86
C ALA A 20 -9.58 4.14 -4.04
N LEU A 21 -9.33 3.11 -3.22
CA LEU A 21 -10.11 1.88 -3.21
C LEU A 21 -11.57 2.13 -2.82
N GLU A 22 -11.82 2.85 -1.73
CA GLU A 22 -13.18 3.19 -1.26
C GLU A 22 -13.95 3.96 -2.33
N HIS A 23 -13.29 4.92 -2.98
CA HIS A 23 -13.89 5.70 -4.05
C HIS A 23 -14.23 4.85 -5.28
N ALA A 24 -13.33 3.95 -5.68
CA ALA A 24 -13.59 3.00 -6.75
C ALA A 24 -14.76 2.06 -6.42
N VAL A 25 -14.82 1.54 -5.19
CA VAL A 25 -15.95 0.70 -4.73
C VAL A 25 -17.27 1.46 -4.80
N GLY A 26 -17.31 2.71 -4.31
CA GLY A 26 -18.51 3.55 -4.41
C GLY A 26 -18.97 3.73 -5.85
N TYR A 27 -18.04 4.12 -6.73
CA TYR A 27 -18.33 4.29 -8.16
C TYR A 27 -18.86 3.03 -8.83
N LEU A 28 -18.29 1.86 -8.53
CA LEU A 28 -18.74 0.58 -9.11
C LEU A 28 -20.16 0.19 -8.68
N ASN A 29 -20.56 0.55 -7.45
CA ASN A 29 -21.91 0.27 -6.96
C ASN A 29 -22.96 1.22 -7.56
N GLU A 30 -22.58 2.47 -7.84
CA GLU A 30 -23.50 3.48 -8.41
C GLU A 30 -23.59 3.41 -9.93
N ARG A 31 -22.47 3.17 -10.62
CA ARG A 31 -22.41 3.20 -12.08
C ARG A 31 -23.07 1.98 -12.67
N THR A 32 -24.09 2.20 -13.50
CA THR A 32 -24.80 1.15 -14.24
C THR A 32 -24.38 1.10 -15.69
N VAL A 33 -24.10 -0.10 -16.21
CA VAL A 33 -23.82 -0.38 -17.63
C VAL A 33 -24.54 -1.65 -18.03
N GLY A 34 -25.27 -1.62 -19.16
CA GLY A 34 -26.03 -2.79 -19.62
C GLY A 34 -27.13 -3.21 -18.65
N GLY A 35 -27.73 -2.26 -17.92
CA GLY A 35 -28.86 -2.50 -17.03
C GLY A 35 -28.50 -3.03 -15.64
N ARG A 36 -27.21 -3.16 -15.29
CA ARG A 36 -26.76 -3.55 -13.95
C ARG A 36 -25.57 -2.72 -13.44
N PRO A 37 -25.38 -2.61 -12.11
CA PRO A 37 -24.19 -2.01 -11.53
C PRO A 37 -22.89 -2.66 -12.02
N LEU A 38 -21.83 -1.87 -12.17
CA LEU A 38 -20.51 -2.39 -12.51
C LEU A 38 -19.98 -3.35 -11.42
N ALA A 39 -20.38 -3.18 -10.16
CA ALA A 39 -20.02 -4.05 -9.06
C ALA A 39 -20.45 -5.52 -9.26
N GLU A 40 -21.43 -5.79 -10.12
CA GLU A 40 -21.87 -7.17 -10.46
C GLU A 40 -20.98 -7.83 -11.52
N LEU A 41 -20.06 -7.09 -12.14
CA LEU A 41 -19.14 -7.64 -13.13
C LEU A 41 -18.00 -8.37 -12.43
N GLN A 42 -17.97 -9.70 -12.53
CA GLN A 42 -16.98 -10.56 -11.90
C GLN A 42 -15.52 -10.10 -12.16
N GLY A 43 -15.21 -9.70 -13.38
CA GLY A 43 -13.86 -9.21 -13.72
C GLY A 43 -13.43 -7.96 -12.94
N LEU A 44 -14.38 -7.13 -12.51
CA LEU A 44 -14.11 -5.95 -11.67
C LEU A 44 -14.01 -6.33 -10.19
N GLN A 45 -14.75 -7.35 -9.74
CA GLN A 45 -14.64 -7.88 -8.38
C GLN A 45 -13.25 -8.46 -8.11
N TRP A 46 -12.62 -9.12 -9.09
CA TRP A 46 -11.24 -9.59 -8.97
C TRP A 46 -10.25 -8.45 -8.73
N LYS A 47 -10.40 -7.34 -9.47
CA LYS A 47 -9.56 -6.15 -9.27
C LYS A 47 -9.70 -5.61 -7.84
N ILE A 48 -10.93 -5.48 -7.34
CA ILE A 48 -11.18 -5.05 -5.96
C ILE A 48 -10.55 -6.02 -4.95
N ALA A 49 -10.64 -7.33 -5.17
CA ALA A 49 -10.04 -8.33 -4.30
C ALA A 49 -8.50 -8.20 -4.25
N ASP A 50 -7.86 -8.02 -5.40
CA ASP A 50 -6.41 -7.84 -5.50
C ASP A 50 -5.96 -6.53 -4.83
N MET A 51 -6.70 -5.43 -5.06
CA MET A 51 -6.43 -4.12 -4.46
C MET A 51 -6.50 -4.19 -2.93
N ALA A 52 -7.60 -4.74 -2.39
CA ALA A 52 -7.79 -4.89 -0.95
C ALA A 52 -6.71 -5.78 -0.32
N THR A 53 -6.42 -6.92 -0.94
CA THR A 53 -5.43 -7.88 -0.41
C THR A 53 -4.04 -7.27 -0.33
N GLN A 54 -3.58 -6.58 -1.38
CA GLN A 54 -2.28 -5.92 -1.39
C GLN A 54 -2.20 -4.77 -0.38
N LEU A 55 -3.28 -4.01 -0.24
CA LEU A 55 -3.35 -2.91 0.72
C LEU A 55 -3.27 -3.42 2.17
N GLU A 56 -4.03 -4.47 2.51
CA GLU A 56 -3.97 -5.06 3.84
C GLU A 56 -2.60 -5.70 4.14
N ALA A 57 -2.00 -6.38 3.16
CA ALA A 57 -0.66 -6.94 3.32
C ALA A 57 0.37 -5.84 3.64
N ALA A 58 0.31 -4.71 2.95
CA ALA A 58 1.18 -3.56 3.23
C ALA A 58 0.90 -2.96 4.61
N ARG A 59 -0.37 -2.86 5.02
CA ARG A 59 -0.77 -2.35 6.34
C ARG A 59 -0.22 -3.22 7.46
N LEU A 60 -0.31 -4.54 7.32
CA LEU A 60 0.22 -5.48 8.31
C LEU A 60 1.74 -5.36 8.45
N LEU A 61 2.48 -5.13 7.36
CA LEU A 61 3.93 -4.90 7.42
C LEU A 61 4.27 -3.60 8.17
N LEU A 62 3.51 -2.53 7.95
CA LEU A 62 3.68 -1.28 8.70
C LEU A 62 3.37 -1.47 10.19
N TYR A 63 2.23 -2.08 10.52
CA TYR A 63 1.84 -2.32 11.91
C TYR A 63 2.85 -3.19 12.64
N ARG A 64 3.37 -4.23 11.99
CA ARG A 64 4.47 -5.02 12.53
C ARG A 64 5.71 -4.16 12.83
N ALA A 65 6.14 -3.32 11.89
CA ALA A 65 7.32 -2.47 12.07
C ALA A 65 7.15 -1.49 13.24
N VAL A 66 5.97 -0.89 13.39
CA VAL A 66 5.64 0.01 14.50
C VAL A 66 5.54 -0.75 15.82
N HIS A 67 4.86 -1.89 15.84
CA HIS A 67 4.74 -2.73 17.03
C HIS A 67 6.11 -3.16 17.57
N MET A 68 7.02 -3.57 16.68
CA MET A 68 8.39 -3.96 17.03
C MET A 68 9.25 -2.82 17.58
N ALA A 69 8.83 -1.56 17.44
CA ALA A 69 9.51 -0.45 18.09
C ALA A 69 9.33 -0.49 19.62
N GLY A 70 8.20 -1.02 20.11
CA GLY A 70 7.81 -0.93 21.51
C GLY A 70 7.50 0.51 21.97
N PRO A 71 7.12 0.70 23.25
CA PRO A 71 6.83 2.02 23.80
C PRO A 71 8.05 2.94 23.70
N HIS A 72 7.89 4.10 23.04
CA HIS A 72 8.95 5.11 22.81
C HIS A 72 10.19 4.64 22.03
N GLY A 73 10.17 3.44 21.45
CA GLY A 73 11.30 2.94 20.70
C GLY A 73 11.32 3.37 19.23
N THR A 74 12.42 3.03 18.56
CA THR A 74 12.60 3.28 17.13
C THR A 74 12.27 2.01 16.34
N PRO A 75 11.38 2.07 15.34
CA PRO A 75 11.08 0.93 14.47
C PRO A 75 12.35 0.33 13.84
N PRO A 76 12.50 -1.00 13.77
CA PRO A 76 13.69 -1.63 13.20
C PRO A 76 13.88 -1.32 11.71
N ALA A 77 15.12 -1.10 11.30
CA ALA A 77 15.44 -0.63 9.95
C ALA A 77 15.03 -1.59 8.83
N LEU A 78 15.15 -2.91 9.05
CA LEU A 78 14.73 -3.92 8.07
C LEU A 78 13.21 -3.90 7.88
N GLU A 79 12.46 -3.83 8.97
CA GLU A 79 11.00 -3.89 8.94
C GLU A 79 10.39 -2.64 8.34
N THR A 80 10.96 -1.47 8.65
CA THR A 80 10.53 -0.21 8.03
C THR A 80 10.84 -0.14 6.54
N ALA A 81 11.96 -0.74 6.09
CA ALA A 81 12.28 -0.83 4.66
C ALA A 81 11.29 -1.73 3.92
N MET A 82 10.93 -2.88 4.50
CA MET A 82 9.90 -3.78 3.96
C MET A 82 8.53 -3.11 3.92
N ALA A 83 8.12 -2.46 5.01
CA ALA A 83 6.85 -1.75 5.10
C ALA A 83 6.75 -0.63 4.04
N LYS A 84 7.79 0.19 3.91
CA LYS A 84 7.81 1.25 2.88
C LYS A 84 7.72 0.68 1.47
N ALA A 85 8.53 -0.33 1.13
CA ALA A 85 8.52 -0.93 -0.19
C ALA A 85 7.14 -1.53 -0.53
N ALA A 86 6.54 -2.27 0.41
CA ALA A 86 5.23 -2.88 0.23
C ALA A 86 4.13 -1.82 0.08
N ALA A 87 4.10 -0.81 0.96
CA ALA A 87 3.11 0.27 0.89
C ALA A 87 3.22 1.09 -0.40
N ASN A 88 4.43 1.39 -0.87
CA ASN A 88 4.63 2.10 -2.14
C ASN A 88 4.13 1.28 -3.34
N LEU A 89 4.43 -0.01 -3.40
CA LEU A 89 4.01 -0.89 -4.50
C LEU A 89 2.50 -1.13 -4.49
N ALA A 90 1.93 -1.42 -3.31
CA ALA A 90 0.49 -1.60 -3.15
C ALA A 90 -0.25 -0.31 -3.51
N ALA A 91 0.18 0.84 -3.01
CA ALA A 91 -0.46 2.11 -3.33
C ALA A 91 -0.34 2.47 -4.82
N LYS A 92 0.79 2.15 -5.46
CA LYS A 92 0.92 2.33 -6.91
C LYS A 92 -0.10 1.48 -7.65
N PHE A 93 -0.24 0.21 -7.30
CA PHE A 93 -1.18 -0.71 -7.92
C PHE A 93 -2.64 -0.27 -7.68
N VAL A 94 -3.00 0.00 -6.43
CA VAL A 94 -4.37 0.38 -6.04
C VAL A 94 -4.80 1.69 -6.70
N CYS A 95 -3.97 2.73 -6.69
CA CYS A 95 -4.34 4.00 -7.32
C CYS A 95 -4.43 3.90 -8.85
N ASP A 96 -3.60 3.07 -9.49
CA ASP A 96 -3.65 2.83 -10.94
C ASP A 96 -4.94 2.08 -11.33
N GLU A 97 -5.27 1.02 -10.59
CA GLU A 97 -6.50 0.25 -10.79
C GLU A 97 -7.75 1.09 -10.50
N ALA A 98 -7.72 1.97 -9.48
CA ALA A 98 -8.83 2.88 -9.21
C ALA A 98 -9.11 3.79 -10.41
N ILE A 99 -8.07 4.37 -11.04
CA ILE A 99 -8.25 5.14 -12.29
C ILE A 99 -8.91 4.29 -13.37
N GLN A 100 -8.42 3.06 -13.57
CA GLN A 100 -8.94 2.16 -14.58
C GLN A 100 -10.42 1.79 -14.36
N LEU A 101 -10.83 1.58 -13.10
CA LEU A 101 -12.21 1.25 -12.71
C LEU A 101 -13.18 2.41 -12.92
N LEU A 102 -12.72 3.66 -12.74
CA LEU A 102 -13.52 4.86 -13.04
C LEU A 102 -13.54 5.21 -14.55
N GLY A 103 -12.67 4.60 -15.36
CA GLY A 103 -12.55 4.91 -16.79
C GLY A 103 -12.10 6.36 -17.00
N GLY A 104 -12.73 7.08 -17.95
CA GLY A 104 -12.39 8.48 -18.24
C GLY A 104 -12.52 9.42 -17.03
N TYR A 105 -13.47 9.14 -16.13
CA TYR A 105 -13.62 9.92 -14.89
C TYR A 105 -12.44 9.74 -13.93
N GLY A 106 -11.77 8.58 -13.97
CA GLY A 106 -10.58 8.33 -13.17
C GLY A 106 -9.39 9.22 -13.54
N TYR A 107 -9.37 9.75 -14.76
CA TYR A 107 -8.35 10.70 -15.23
C TYR A 107 -8.76 12.17 -15.02
N SER A 108 -10.02 12.41 -14.63
CA SER A 108 -10.56 13.76 -14.41
C SER A 108 -10.20 14.28 -13.01
N ARG A 109 -9.93 15.58 -12.91
CA ARG A 109 -9.72 16.30 -11.64
C ARG A 109 -10.99 16.43 -10.80
N GLU A 110 -12.15 16.10 -11.37
CA GLU A 110 -13.42 16.06 -10.63
C GLU A 110 -13.46 14.93 -9.60
N TYR A 111 -12.66 13.87 -9.81
CA TYR A 111 -12.59 12.72 -8.93
C TYR A 111 -11.22 12.66 -8.23
N PRO A 112 -11.16 12.32 -6.94
CA PRO A 112 -9.94 12.41 -6.15
C PRO A 112 -8.86 11.38 -6.53
N VAL A 113 -9.20 10.34 -7.31
CA VAL A 113 -8.29 9.22 -7.62
C VAL A 113 -7.11 9.63 -8.48
N GLU A 114 -7.26 10.61 -9.39
CA GLU A 114 -6.17 11.10 -10.22
C GLU A 114 -5.06 11.73 -9.37
N ARG A 115 -5.48 12.51 -8.35
CA ARG A 115 -4.58 13.16 -7.41
C ARG A 115 -3.84 12.12 -6.58
N ALA A 116 -4.55 11.13 -6.06
CA ALA A 116 -3.95 10.04 -5.30
C ALA A 116 -2.85 9.34 -6.13
N TYR A 117 -3.12 9.03 -7.40
CA TYR A 117 -2.13 8.43 -8.29
C TYR A 117 -0.87 9.32 -8.45
N ARG A 118 -1.04 10.62 -8.71
CA ARG A 118 0.09 11.56 -8.83
C ARG A 118 0.91 11.65 -7.54
N ASP A 119 0.24 11.76 -6.39
CA ASP A 119 0.89 11.89 -5.09
C ASP A 119 1.70 10.63 -4.75
N ILE A 120 1.16 9.43 -5.02
CA ILE A 120 1.86 8.15 -4.84
C ILE A 120 3.13 8.07 -5.70
N ARG A 121 3.12 8.57 -6.93
CA ARG A 121 4.33 8.58 -7.77
C ARG A 121 5.49 9.33 -7.12
N GLY A 122 5.20 10.46 -6.47
CA GLY A 122 6.19 11.23 -5.70
C GLY A 122 6.69 10.47 -4.46
N LEU A 123 5.77 9.85 -3.70
CA LEU A 123 6.11 9.10 -2.49
C LEU A 123 6.99 7.87 -2.75
N CYS A 124 6.88 7.24 -3.93
CA CYS A 124 7.76 6.14 -4.34
C CYS A 124 9.21 6.57 -4.64
N ILE A 125 9.46 7.88 -4.80
CA ILE A 125 10.79 8.44 -5.10
C ILE A 125 11.38 9.09 -3.83
N GLY A 126 10.56 9.89 -3.14
CA GLY A 126 10.97 10.67 -1.98
C GLY A 126 11.46 9.81 -0.81
N ALA A 127 12.44 10.35 -0.05
CA ALA A 127 13.02 9.72 1.14
C ALA A 127 13.51 8.27 0.90
N GLY A 128 14.08 8.01 -0.29
CA GLY A 128 14.66 6.74 -0.72
C GLY A 128 13.70 5.91 -1.57
N THR A 129 14.07 5.65 -2.82
CA THR A 129 13.22 4.96 -3.80
C THR A 129 12.86 3.52 -3.38
N VAL A 130 11.87 2.94 -4.05
CA VAL A 130 11.50 1.53 -3.87
C VAL A 130 12.70 0.60 -4.11
N GLU A 131 13.52 0.89 -5.12
CA GLU A 131 14.72 0.12 -5.45
C GLU A 131 15.77 0.18 -4.34
N VAL A 132 15.96 1.36 -3.74
CA VAL A 132 16.87 1.51 -2.58
C VAL A 132 16.36 0.69 -1.38
N GLN A 133 15.05 0.65 -1.14
CA GLN A 133 14.50 -0.22 -0.09
C GLN A 133 14.72 -1.69 -0.42
N ARG A 134 14.49 -2.10 -1.67
CA ARG A 134 14.73 -3.48 -2.14
C ARG A 134 16.20 -3.88 -1.99
N ASN A 135 17.14 -3.01 -2.37
CA ASN A 135 18.57 -3.22 -2.18
C ASN A 135 18.90 -3.45 -0.70
N TYR A 136 18.37 -2.60 0.19
CA TYR A 136 18.58 -2.73 1.63
C TYR A 136 18.00 -4.04 2.18
N VAL A 137 16.76 -4.39 1.83
CA VAL A 137 16.11 -5.63 2.26
C VAL A 137 16.90 -6.84 1.76
N GLY A 138 17.20 -6.89 0.46
CA GLY A 138 17.95 -8.00 -0.15
C GLY A 138 19.32 -8.19 0.50
N ALA A 139 20.09 -7.11 0.66
CA ALA A 139 21.40 -7.18 1.30
C ALA A 139 21.35 -7.66 2.76
N ASN A 140 20.30 -7.32 3.52
CA ASN A 140 20.17 -7.79 4.91
C ASN A 140 19.73 -9.25 4.98
N VAL A 141 18.77 -9.67 4.15
CA VAL A 141 18.30 -11.06 4.12
C VAL A 141 19.42 -12.01 3.68
N LEU A 142 20.21 -11.65 2.67
CA LEU A 142 21.37 -12.45 2.23
C LEU A 142 22.47 -12.58 3.29
N LYS A 143 22.53 -11.65 4.26
CA LYS A 143 23.43 -11.72 5.42
C LYS A 143 22.86 -12.54 6.59
N GLY A 144 21.75 -13.26 6.37
CA GLY A 144 21.13 -14.12 7.37
C GLY A 144 20.20 -13.40 8.35
N ARG A 145 19.86 -12.12 8.12
CA ARG A 145 18.84 -11.47 8.96
C ARG A 145 17.46 -11.99 8.58
N ALA A 146 16.80 -12.62 9.54
CA ALA A 146 15.45 -13.11 9.39
C ALA A 146 14.45 -11.93 9.41
N PRO A 147 13.56 -11.78 8.41
CA PRO A 147 12.49 -10.78 8.46
C PRO A 147 11.46 -11.17 9.52
N ALA A 148 10.96 -10.21 10.31
CA ALA A 148 10.14 -10.44 11.50
C ALA A 148 10.91 -11.16 12.63
N SER A 149 11.07 -10.47 13.76
CA SER A 149 11.68 -11.03 14.99
C SER A 149 10.86 -12.21 15.53
N ALA A 150 11.48 -13.01 16.41
CA ALA A 150 10.79 -14.10 17.11
C ALA A 150 9.46 -13.66 17.75
N ALA A 151 9.38 -12.41 18.23
CA ALA A 151 8.17 -11.84 18.82
C ALA A 151 6.95 -11.76 17.88
N TRP A 152 7.15 -11.78 16.56
CA TRP A 152 6.04 -11.81 15.58
C TRP A 152 5.75 -13.22 15.07
N ARG A 153 6.65 -14.19 15.27
CA ARG A 153 6.60 -15.53 14.64
C ARG A 153 5.81 -16.57 15.45
N LEU A 154 4.80 -16.14 16.22
CA LEU A 154 4.04 -16.89 17.24
C LEU A 154 4.76 -16.89 18.61
N PRO A 155 4.01 -16.82 19.74
CA PRO A 155 4.57 -17.18 21.03
C PRO A 155 5.04 -18.62 20.95
N SER A 156 6.20 -18.90 21.54
CA SER A 156 6.70 -20.26 21.74
C SER A 156 5.59 -21.06 22.44
N VAL A 157 4.92 -21.94 21.71
CA VAL A 157 4.03 -22.97 22.26
C VAL A 157 4.90 -24.20 22.55
#